data_AF-A0A3E3DEQ9-F1
#
_entry.id   AF-A0A3E3DEQ9-F1
#
_cell.length_a   1.000
_cell.length_b   1.000
_cell.length_c   1.000
_cell.angle_alpha   90.00
_cell.angle_beta   90.00
_cell.angle_gamma   90.00
#
_symmetry.space_group_name_H-M   'P 1'
#
loop_
_entity.id
_entity.type
_entity.pdbx_description
1 polymer ?
#
loop_
_entity_poly.entity_id
_entity_poly.type
_entity_poly.pdbx_seq_one_letter_code
_entity_poly.pdbx_strand_id
1 'polypeptide(L)'
;MNEHHDTSLWLLAAVPLGATLVLHAVFGPVPLVWLATAVLNLILLILDSRQAKNEGNGYSFWLFLSGLIIMPFYLYRRTVKTSGKYQYLAAWIILYLCDLALLQIL
;
A
#
# COMPACT_ATOMS: atom_id res chain seq x y z
N MET A 1 19.96 -3.08 10.47
CA MET A 1 19.57 -3.27 9.05
C MET A 1 18.04 -3.32 8.90
N ASN A 2 17.30 -2.39 9.55
CA ASN A 2 15.82 -2.41 9.63
C ASN A 2 15.14 -1.16 9.03
N GLU A 3 15.84 -0.04 8.89
CA GLU A 3 15.20 1.24 8.52
C GLU A 3 14.74 1.28 7.06
N HIS A 4 15.53 0.75 6.12
CA HIS A 4 15.14 0.71 4.71
C HIS A 4 13.90 -0.14 4.43
N HIS A 5 13.66 -1.16 5.26
CA HIS A 5 12.53 -2.06 5.13
C HIS A 5 11.25 -1.42 5.71
N ASP A 6 11.37 -0.76 6.86
CA ASP A 6 10.29 -0.02 7.50
C ASP A 6 9.82 1.17 6.64
N THR A 7 10.75 1.88 5.98
CA THR A 7 10.41 2.98 5.06
C THR A 7 9.67 2.51 3.82
N SER A 8 10.05 1.37 3.24
CA SER A 8 9.39 0.82 2.04
C SER A 8 7.94 0.41 2.33
N LEU A 9 7.69 -0.17 3.51
CA LEU A 9 6.34 -0.51 3.98
C LEU A 9 5.47 0.71 4.23
N TRP A 10 6.03 1.76 4.84
CA TRP A 10 5.34 3.03 5.03
C TRP A 10 4.98 3.69 3.71
N LEU A 11 5.89 3.69 2.75
CA LEU A 11 5.64 4.22 1.42
C LEU A 11 4.51 3.46 0.73
N LEU A 12 4.53 2.13 0.78
CA LEU A 12 3.52 1.27 0.19
C LEU A 12 2.14 1.41 0.86
N ALA A 13 2.10 1.68 2.17
CA ALA A 13 0.85 1.86 2.90
C ALA A 13 0.25 3.28 2.75
N ALA A 14 1.09 4.31 2.85
CA ALA A 14 0.64 5.69 2.98
C ALA A 14 0.59 6.46 1.66
N VAL A 15 1.54 6.24 0.74
CA VAL A 15 1.65 7.04 -0.49
C VAL A 15 0.49 6.80 -1.47
N PRO A 16 0.07 5.56 -1.76
CA PRO A 16 -1.03 5.35 -2.70
C PRO A 16 -2.33 5.94 -2.18
N LEU A 17 -2.66 5.70 -0.92
CA LEU A 17 -3.89 6.20 -0.28
C LEU A 17 -3.85 7.72 -0.05
N GLY A 18 -2.71 8.28 0.37
CA GLY A 18 -2.54 9.72 0.51
C GLY A 18 -2.67 10.43 -0.84
N ALA A 19 -2.09 9.86 -1.90
CA ALA A 19 -2.27 10.39 -3.26
C ALA A 19 -3.73 10.29 -3.72
N THR A 20 -4.44 9.23 -3.37
CA THR A 20 -5.88 9.11 -3.70
C THR A 20 -6.70 10.16 -3.02
N LEU A 21 -6.47 10.37 -1.73
CA LEU A 21 -7.22 11.32 -0.91
C LEU A 21 -7.06 12.75 -1.44
N VAL A 22 -5.84 13.15 -1.83
CA VAL A 22 -5.58 14.44 -2.47
C VAL A 22 -6.24 14.53 -3.85
N LEU A 23 -6.14 13.47 -4.66
CA LEU A 23 -6.73 13.47 -6.01
C LEU A 23 -8.26 13.49 -5.97
N HIS A 24 -8.90 12.75 -5.05
CA HIS A 24 -10.34 12.80 -4.83
C HIS A 24 -10.79 14.18 -4.32
N ALA A 25 -10.01 14.82 -3.44
CA ALA A 25 -10.33 16.15 -2.95
C ALA A 25 -10.25 17.24 -4.06
N VAL A 26 -9.34 17.10 -5.03
CA VAL A 26 -9.15 18.10 -6.11
C VAL A 26 -10.03 17.82 -7.32
N PHE A 27 -10.11 16.55 -7.76
CA PHE A 27 -10.77 16.17 -9.01
C PHE A 27 -12.14 15.51 -8.80
N GLY A 28 -12.49 15.14 -7.57
CA GLY A 28 -13.69 14.37 -7.27
C GLY A 28 -13.55 12.88 -7.60
N PRO A 29 -14.64 12.10 -7.50
CA PRO A 29 -14.65 10.65 -7.66
C PRO A 29 -14.59 10.23 -9.15
N VAL A 30 -13.54 10.63 -9.86
CA VAL A 30 -13.38 10.37 -11.29
C VAL A 30 -12.65 9.03 -11.50
N PRO A 31 -13.05 8.19 -12.48
CA PRO A 31 -12.38 6.92 -12.77
C PRO A 31 -10.86 7.01 -13.01
N LEU A 32 -10.40 8.17 -13.48
CA LEU A 32 -8.98 8.48 -13.69
C LEU A 32 -8.18 8.50 -12.37
N VAL A 33 -8.80 8.95 -11.27
CA VAL A 33 -8.16 8.97 -9.94
C VAL A 33 -7.89 7.55 -9.46
N TRP A 34 -8.90 6.67 -9.58
CA TRP A 34 -8.80 5.24 -9.25
C TRP A 34 -7.72 4.53 -10.08
N LEU A 35 -7.65 4.84 -11.38
CA LEU A 35 -6.65 4.26 -12.27
C LEU A 35 -5.23 4.72 -11.90
N ALA A 36 -5.06 6.01 -11.57
CA ALA A 36 -3.80 6.53 -11.07
C ALA A 36 -3.38 5.87 -9.75
N THR A 37 -4.32 5.60 -8.83
CA THR A 37 -4.04 4.89 -7.58
C THR A 37 -3.59 3.46 -7.82
N ALA A 38 -4.29 2.75 -8.70
CA ALA A 38 -3.97 1.37 -9.04
C ALA A 38 -2.56 1.26 -9.64
N VAL A 39 -2.19 2.20 -10.53
CA VAL A 39 -0.84 2.30 -11.09
C VAL A 39 0.19 2.61 -10.01
N LEU A 40 -0.09 3.54 -9.10
CA LEU A 40 0.83 3.87 -8.00
C LEU A 40 1.05 2.67 -7.06
N ASN A 41 -0.02 1.98 -6.68
CA ASN A 41 0.03 0.74 -5.91
C ASN A 41 0.88 -0.32 -6.61
N LEU A 42 0.68 -0.51 -7.91
CA LEU A 42 1.43 -1.45 -8.71
C LEU A 42 2.93 -1.13 -8.71
N ILE A 43 3.30 0.13 -8.95
CA ILE A 43 4.70 0.57 -8.98
C ILE A 43 5.37 0.34 -7.62
N LEU A 44 4.72 0.76 -6.54
CA LEU A 44 5.25 0.59 -5.18
C LEU A 44 5.38 -0.90 -4.81
N LEU A 45 4.40 -1.72 -5.18
CA LEU A 45 4.46 -3.17 -4.98
C LEU A 45 5.61 -3.81 -5.79
N ILE A 46 5.88 -3.34 -7.01
CA ILE A 46 7.01 -3.80 -7.83
C ILE A 46 8.36 -3.38 -7.22
N LEU A 47 8.46 -2.17 -6.68
CA LEU A 47 9.68 -1.70 -6.02
C LEU A 47 9.96 -2.48 -4.74
N ASP A 48 8.95 -2.60 -3.88
CA ASP A 48 9.03 -3.30 -2.60
C ASP A 48 9.31 -4.81 -2.78
N SER A 49 8.74 -5.42 -3.82
CA SER A 49 9.06 -6.80 -4.18
C SER A 49 10.48 -7.02 -4.68
N ARG A 50 10.99 -6.13 -5.54
CA ARG A 50 12.38 -6.19 -6.01
C ARG A 50 13.34 -6.04 -4.84
N GLN A 51 13.03 -5.15 -3.90
CA GLN A 51 13.81 -4.97 -2.68
C GLN A 51 13.79 -6.24 -1.81
N ALA A 52 12.62 -6.84 -1.57
CA ALA A 52 12.51 -8.10 -0.82
C ALA A 52 13.25 -9.28 -1.50
N LYS A 53 13.25 -9.33 -2.83
CA LYS A 53 14.00 -10.33 -3.61
C LYS A 53 15.51 -10.15 -3.45
N ASN A 54 16.00 -8.92 -3.47
CA ASN A 54 17.42 -8.60 -3.30
C ASN A 54 17.91 -8.89 -1.87
N GLU A 55 17.04 -8.81 -0.87
CA GLU A 55 17.34 -9.13 0.53
C GLU A 55 17.36 -10.65 0.82
N GLY A 56 17.19 -11.51 -0.19
CA GLY A 56 17.16 -12.97 -0.03
C GLY A 56 15.93 -13.48 0.75
N ASN A 57 14.97 -12.60 1.02
CA ASN A 57 13.83 -12.88 1.88
C ASN A 57 12.73 -13.55 1.06
N GLY A 58 12.83 -14.88 0.89
CA GLY A 58 11.85 -15.79 0.27
C GLY A 58 10.65 -15.13 -0.42
N TYR A 59 10.92 -14.51 -1.57
CA TYR A 59 9.93 -13.76 -2.32
C TYR A 59 9.04 -14.73 -3.10
N SER A 60 7.78 -14.88 -2.66
CA SER A 60 6.80 -15.74 -3.32
C SER A 60 5.99 -14.91 -4.31
N PHE A 61 5.91 -15.33 -5.58
CA PHE A 61 5.03 -14.71 -6.58
C PHE A 61 3.58 -14.58 -6.09
N TRP A 62 3.12 -15.52 -5.26
CA TRP A 62 1.81 -15.48 -4.61
C TRP A 62 1.63 -14.31 -3.63
N LEU A 63 2.70 -13.88 -2.95
CA LEU A 63 2.68 -12.69 -2.10
C LEU A 63 2.46 -11.43 -2.96
N PHE A 64 3.17 -11.30 -4.08
CA PHE A 64 2.97 -10.19 -5.01
C PHE A 64 1.55 -10.14 -5.57
N LEU A 65 1.05 -11.30 -6.03
CA LEU A 65 -0.30 -11.39 -6.56
C LEU A 65 -1.35 -11.02 -5.50
N SER A 66 -1.11 -11.39 -4.24
CA SER A 66 -1.99 -10.99 -3.14
C SER A 66 -1.96 -9.50 -2.83
N GLY A 67 -0.82 -8.80 -3.02
CA GLY A 67 -0.74 -7.35 -2.86
C GLY A 67 -1.46 -6.58 -3.96
N LEU A 68 -1.54 -7.15 -5.16
CA LEU A 68 -2.28 -6.56 -6.26
C LEU A 68 -3.80 -6.58 -6.03
N ILE A 69 -4.32 -7.69 -5.49
CA ILE A 69 -5.76 -7.92 -5.32
C ILE A 69 -6.23 -7.45 -3.94
N ILE A 70 -5.43 -7.70 -2.90
CA ILE A 70 -5.78 -7.47 -1.49
C ILE A 70 -4.56 -6.87 -0.77
N MET A 71 -4.32 -5.58 -1.02
CA MET A 71 -3.27 -4.79 -0.36
C MET A 71 -3.18 -4.99 1.17
N PRO A 72 -4.28 -5.00 1.95
CA PRO A 72 -4.21 -5.23 3.39
C PRO A 72 -3.75 -6.66 3.75
N PHE A 73 -4.06 -7.67 2.94
CA PHE A 73 -3.57 -9.04 3.17
C PHE A 73 -2.06 -9.13 2.93
N TYR A 74 -1.55 -8.41 1.93
CA TYR A 74 -0.12 -8.30 1.68
C TYR A 74 0.62 -7.65 2.86
N LEU A 75 0.13 -6.49 3.31
CA LEU A 75 0.66 -5.79 4.48
C LEU A 75 0.60 -6.68 5.73
N TYR A 76 -0.51 -7.40 5.95
CA TYR A 76 -0.64 -8.35 7.06
C TYR A 76 0.42 -9.47 7.00
N ARG A 77 0.58 -10.15 5.86
CA ARG A 77 1.60 -11.21 5.73
C ARG A 77 3.02 -10.68 5.89
N ARG A 78 3.32 -9.49 5.34
CA ARG A 78 4.60 -8.79 5.55
C ARG A 78 4.84 -8.53 7.03
N THR A 79 3.82 -8.00 7.72
CA THR A 79 3.88 -7.68 9.15
C THR A 79 4.17 -8.92 10.00
N VAL A 80 3.51 -10.04 9.70
CA VAL A 80 3.74 -11.32 10.39
C VAL A 80 5.17 -11.83 10.17
N LYS A 81 5.77 -11.59 9.00
CA LYS A 81 7.17 -11.96 8.71
C LYS A 81 8.20 -10.98 9.29
N THR A 82 7.88 -9.70 9.42
CA THR A 82 8.83 -8.63 9.77
C THR A 82 8.64 -8.12 11.22
N SER A 83 8.38 -9.00 12.18
CA SER A 83 8.34 -8.70 13.64
C SER A 83 7.02 -8.16 14.23
N GLY A 84 5.88 -8.33 13.55
CA GLY A 84 4.56 -8.10 14.18
C GLY A 84 4.19 -6.63 14.40
N LYS A 85 4.83 -5.68 13.71
CA LYS A 85 4.49 -4.26 13.77
C LYS A 85 3.24 -3.93 12.94
N TYR A 86 2.05 -4.07 13.52
CA TYR A 86 0.75 -3.81 12.84
C TYR A 86 0.47 -2.34 12.48
N GLN A 87 1.41 -1.43 12.76
CA GLN A 87 1.26 0.00 12.55
C GLN A 87 1.01 0.36 11.07
N TYR A 88 1.63 -0.34 10.13
CA TYR A 88 1.45 -0.11 8.68
C TYR A 88 0.05 -0.50 8.21
N LEU A 89 -0.45 -1.64 8.70
CA LEU A 89 -1.81 -2.11 8.40
C LEU A 89 -2.84 -1.13 8.98
N ALA A 90 -2.65 -0.70 10.23
CA ALA A 90 -3.52 0.26 10.90
C ALA A 90 -3.54 1.60 10.14
N ALA A 91 -2.38 2.12 9.75
CA ALA A 91 -2.29 3.35 8.96
C ALA A 91 -3.01 3.22 7.61
N TRP A 92 -2.83 2.10 6.90
CA TRP A 92 -3.54 1.84 5.64
C TRP A 92 -5.07 1.82 5.84
N ILE A 93 -5.56 1.13 6.88
CA ILE A 93 -7.00 1.06 7.18
C ILE A 93 -7.56 2.45 7.52
N ILE A 94 -6.85 3.23 8.35
CA ILE A 94 -7.28 4.59 8.72
C ILE A 94 -7.36 5.48 7.48
N LEU A 95 -6.32 5.48 6.64
CA LEU A 95 -6.30 6.26 5.40
C LEU A 95 -7.39 5.83 4.42
N TYR A 96 -7.65 4.52 4.31
CA TYR A 96 -8.71 3.98 3.48
C TYR A 96 -10.09 4.43 3.97
N LEU A 97 -10.35 4.35 5.29
CA LEU A 97 -11.59 4.84 5.88
C LEU A 97 -11.77 6.35 5.69
N CYS A 98 -10.70 7.14 5.78
CA CYS A 98 -10.74 8.57 5.49
C CYS A 98 -11.08 8.86 4.02
N ASP A 99 -10.45 8.16 3.07
CA ASP A 99 -10.75 8.29 1.64
C ASP A 99 -12.21 7.90 1.34
N LEU A 100 -12.71 6.83 1.97
CA LEU A 100 -14.10 6.38 1.86
C LEU A 100 -15.09 7.41 2.43
N ALA A 101 -14.79 7.99 3.60
CA ALA A 101 -15.61 9.04 4.20
C ALA A 101 -15.65 10.29 3.33
N LEU A 102 -14.52 10.64 2.71
CA LEU A 102 -14.43 11.78 1.79
C LEU A 102 -15.28 11.54 0.53
N LEU A 103 -15.23 10.32 -0.03
CA LEU A 103 -16.08 9.85 -1.13
C LEU A 103 -17.57 9.84 -0.81
N GLN A 104 -17.97 9.66 0.45
CA GLN A 104 -19.38 9.71 0.86
C GLN A 104 -19.91 11.13 1.03
N ILE A 105 -19.02 12.11 1.22
CA ILE A 105 -19.38 13.53 1.38
C ILE A 105 -19.40 14.26 0.03
N LEU A 106 -18.60 13.81 -0.94
CA LEU A 106 -18.45 14.35 -2.30
C LEU A 106 -19.51 13.79 -3.27
#